data_AF-A0A534EAV7-F1
#
_entry.id   AF-A0A534EAV7-F1
#
_cell.length_a   1.000
_cell.length_b   1.000
_cell.length_c   1.000
_cell.angle_alpha   90.00
_cell.angle_beta   90.00
_cell.angle_gamma   90.00
#
_symmetry.space_group_name_H-M   'P 1'
#
loop_
_entity.id
_entity.type
_entity.pdbx_description
1 polymer ?
#
loop_
_entity_poly.entity_id
_entity_poly.type
_entity_poly.pdbx_seq_one_letter_code
_entity_poly.pdbx_strand_id
1 'polypeptide(L)'
;MQIAELMKPVAIAVLSCALAPCAVAGSQDDSAPTSLTEEHMKIRLIVNGKTITAKLIDGPTARDFISLLPLTLTLNDLFKREKFGHLPREISKEGKHTHTYALGDIAYWAPGPDIAIYYRHDGERIPDPGIIVIGKIGPAVEALNVPGAVRVTMDMVK
;
A
#
# COMPACT_ATOMS: atom_id res chain seq x y z
N MET A 1 -68.32 14.28 -3.52
CA MET A 1 -67.93 13.73 -4.84
C MET A 1 -66.75 12.79 -4.58
N GLN A 2 -66.93 11.48 -4.34
CA GLN A 2 -67.49 10.44 -5.24
C GLN A 2 -66.59 10.38 -6.49
N ILE A 3 -65.76 9.36 -6.76
CA ILE A 3 -65.95 7.91 -7.00
C ILE A 3 -64.53 7.34 -7.26
N ALA A 4 -64.02 6.25 -6.68
CA ALA A 4 -64.42 4.83 -6.69
C ALA A 4 -64.25 4.10 -8.06
N GLU A 5 -63.49 3.00 -7.99
CA GLU A 5 -63.50 1.79 -8.86
C GLU A 5 -62.74 1.87 -10.22
N LEU A 6 -62.20 0.81 -10.85
CA LEU A 6 -62.47 -0.63 -10.76
C LEU A 6 -61.34 -1.49 -11.40
N MET A 7 -60.75 -2.36 -10.58
CA MET A 7 -60.45 -3.80 -10.75
C MET A 7 -60.69 -4.56 -12.11
N LYS A 8 -59.60 -5.14 -12.68
CA LYS A 8 -59.40 -6.51 -13.30
C LYS A 8 -60.08 -6.90 -14.66
N PRO A 9 -59.85 -8.11 -15.24
CA PRO A 9 -58.61 -8.82 -15.67
C PRO A 9 -58.74 -9.45 -17.10
N VAL A 10 -57.68 -9.98 -17.72
CA VAL A 10 -57.80 -10.98 -18.81
C VAL A 10 -56.71 -12.05 -18.68
N ALA A 11 -57.14 -13.31 -18.71
CA ALA A 11 -56.33 -14.53 -18.69
C ALA A 11 -56.16 -15.10 -20.11
N ILE A 12 -55.19 -16.01 -20.32
CA ILE A 12 -55.36 -17.34 -20.96
C ILE A 12 -54.05 -18.15 -20.86
N ALA A 13 -54.26 -19.47 -20.69
CA ALA A 13 -53.37 -20.62 -20.51
C ALA A 13 -52.24 -20.75 -21.57
N VAL A 14 -51.22 -21.63 -21.47
CA VAL A 14 -51.31 -23.11 -21.51
C VAL A 14 -49.98 -23.79 -21.08
N LEU A 15 -50.14 -25.03 -20.57
CA LEU A 15 -49.42 -26.27 -20.90
C LEU A 15 -48.28 -26.77 -20.00
N SER A 16 -48.52 -28.00 -19.54
CA SER A 16 -47.74 -28.88 -18.68
C SER A 16 -46.38 -29.32 -19.23
N CYS A 17 -45.38 -29.44 -18.36
CA CYS A 17 -44.46 -30.58 -18.35
C CYS A 17 -43.75 -30.67 -16.98
N ALA A 18 -44.01 -31.73 -16.23
CA ALA A 18 -43.24 -32.07 -15.04
C ALA A 18 -42.04 -32.92 -15.45
N LEU A 19 -40.84 -32.60 -14.95
CA LEU A 19 -39.70 -33.51 -14.73
C LEU A 19 -38.71 -32.85 -13.74
N ALA A 20 -38.19 -33.68 -12.85
CA ALA A 20 -37.37 -33.41 -11.67
C ALA A 20 -35.95 -32.86 -11.96
N PRO A 21 -35.20 -32.39 -10.93
CA PRO A 21 -34.09 -31.45 -11.08
C PRO A 21 -32.73 -32.13 -11.34
N CYS A 22 -31.94 -31.55 -12.24
CA CYS A 22 -30.49 -31.75 -12.31
C CYS A 22 -29.79 -30.48 -11.82
N ALA A 23 -29.20 -30.56 -10.64
CA ALA A 23 -28.14 -29.66 -10.23
C ALA A 23 -26.91 -29.92 -11.10
N VAL A 24 -26.33 -28.87 -11.69
CA VAL A 24 -24.88 -28.82 -11.89
C VAL A 24 -24.40 -27.41 -11.61
N ALA A 25 -23.57 -27.32 -10.57
CA ALA A 25 -22.77 -26.17 -10.25
C ALA A 25 -21.73 -25.97 -11.36
N GLY A 26 -21.53 -24.72 -11.74
CA GLY A 26 -20.48 -24.31 -12.65
C GLY A 26 -20.15 -22.85 -12.38
N SER A 27 -19.50 -22.61 -11.25
CA SER A 27 -18.87 -21.33 -10.95
C SER A 27 -17.86 -21.01 -12.05
N GLN A 28 -18.14 -19.99 -12.87
CA GLN A 28 -17.12 -19.40 -13.72
C GLN A 28 -16.24 -18.53 -12.83
N ASP A 29 -15.14 -19.13 -12.39
CA ASP A 29 -14.04 -18.48 -11.69
C ASP A 29 -13.31 -17.58 -12.71
N ASP A 30 -13.71 -16.31 -12.77
CA ASP A 30 -13.03 -15.29 -13.57
C ASP A 30 -11.81 -14.79 -12.76
N SER A 31 -10.78 -15.63 -12.71
CA SER A 31 -9.51 -15.28 -12.05
C SER A 31 -8.71 -14.33 -12.93
N ALA A 32 -8.84 -13.03 -12.67
CA ALA A 32 -7.97 -11.99 -13.23
C ALA A 32 -6.50 -12.17 -12.77
N PRO A 33 -5.50 -12.02 -13.66
CA PRO A 33 -4.10 -12.12 -13.26
C PRO A 33 -3.62 -10.79 -12.66
N THR A 34 -3.81 -10.58 -11.36
CA THR A 34 -3.22 -9.44 -10.61
C THR A 34 -2.16 -9.88 -9.58
N SER A 35 -1.81 -11.17 -9.54
CA SER A 35 -1.04 -11.71 -8.40
C SER A 35 0.49 -11.63 -8.53
N LEU A 36 1.05 -11.43 -9.73
CA LEU A 36 2.52 -11.46 -9.92
C LEU A 36 3.20 -10.10 -9.68
N THR A 37 2.50 -8.99 -9.95
CA THR A 37 3.02 -7.64 -9.73
C THR A 37 2.99 -7.21 -8.27
N GLU A 38 2.04 -7.73 -7.49
CA GLU A 38 1.86 -7.44 -6.06
C GLU A 38 2.96 -8.04 -5.17
N GLU A 39 3.52 -9.20 -5.53
CA GLU A 39 4.66 -9.79 -4.80
C GLU A 39 5.95 -8.99 -5.00
N HIS A 40 6.14 -8.43 -6.21
CA HIS A 40 7.36 -7.68 -6.58
C HIS A 40 7.47 -6.29 -5.92
N MET A 41 6.45 -5.87 -5.17
CA MET A 41 6.42 -4.59 -4.45
C MET A 41 6.40 -4.77 -2.94
N LYS A 42 6.86 -5.92 -2.44
CA LYS A 42 7.00 -6.17 -1.00
C LYS A 42 8.47 -6.24 -0.60
N ILE A 43 8.81 -5.53 0.46
CA ILE A 43 10.13 -5.57 1.08
C ILE A 43 10.01 -5.98 2.54
N ARG A 44 11.07 -6.57 3.08
CA ARG A 44 11.25 -6.74 4.52
C ARG A 44 12.31 -5.74 5.01
N LEU A 45 12.11 -5.23 6.21
CA LEU A 45 13.07 -4.45 6.95
C LEU A 45 13.44 -5.24 8.21
N ILE A 46 14.74 -5.33 8.51
CA ILE A 46 15.27 -5.96 9.71
C ILE A 46 15.76 -4.85 10.62
N VAL A 47 15.08 -4.67 11.76
CA VAL A 47 15.33 -3.62 12.75
C VAL A 47 15.54 -4.28 14.11
N ASN A 48 16.72 -4.16 14.71
CA ASN A 48 17.04 -4.79 15.99
C ASN A 48 16.66 -6.29 16.07
N GLY A 49 16.90 -7.03 14.99
CA GLY A 49 16.56 -8.45 14.88
C GLY A 49 15.07 -8.76 14.64
N LYS A 50 14.20 -7.74 14.57
CA LYS A 50 12.78 -7.88 14.20
C LYS A 50 12.60 -7.67 12.71
N THR A 51 11.88 -8.58 12.07
CA THR A 51 11.47 -8.43 10.67
C THR A 51 10.11 -7.74 10.60
N ILE A 52 10.04 -6.64 9.84
CA ILE A 52 8.81 -5.93 9.52
C ILE A 52 8.63 -5.87 8.00
N THR A 53 7.39 -5.98 7.52
CA THR A 53 7.10 -5.95 6.08
C THR A 53 6.60 -4.57 5.68
N ALA A 54 6.98 -4.12 4.49
CA ALA A 54 6.42 -2.95 3.85
C ALA A 54 5.97 -3.26 2.43
N LYS A 55 4.93 -2.55 1.98
CA LYS A 55 4.47 -2.55 0.59
C LYS A 55 4.90 -1.25 -0.07
N LEU A 56 5.55 -1.35 -1.22
CA LEU A 56 5.92 -0.24 -2.07
C LEU A 56 4.77 0.10 -3.03
N ILE A 57 4.66 1.38 -3.36
CA ILE A 57 3.73 1.89 -4.36
C ILE A 57 4.39 1.68 -5.71
N ASP A 58 3.76 0.92 -6.61
CA ASP A 58 4.32 0.67 -7.93
C ASP A 58 4.43 1.98 -8.74
N GLY A 59 5.66 2.49 -8.86
CA GLY A 59 5.97 3.73 -9.55
C GLY A 59 7.48 3.91 -9.75
N PRO A 60 7.90 4.90 -10.56
CA PRO A 60 9.30 5.05 -10.97
C PRO A 60 10.28 5.17 -9.80
N THR A 61 9.98 6.01 -8.81
CA THR A 61 10.80 6.19 -7.61
C THR A 61 10.92 4.91 -6.77
N ALA A 62 9.83 4.17 -6.58
CA ALA A 62 9.85 2.93 -5.83
C ALA A 62 10.62 1.81 -6.57
N ARG A 63 10.46 1.70 -7.89
CA ARG A 63 11.21 0.75 -8.72
C ARG A 63 12.71 1.04 -8.71
N ASP A 64 13.08 2.31 -8.74
CA ASP A 64 14.47 2.73 -8.63
C ASP A 64 15.04 2.45 -7.23
N PHE A 65 14.26 2.69 -6.17
CA PHE A 65 14.60 2.26 -4.81
C PHE A 65 14.82 0.74 -4.71
N ILE A 66 13.96 -0.08 -5.34
CA ILE A 66 14.12 -1.55 -5.39
C ILE A 66 15.48 -1.94 -6.00
N SER A 67 15.96 -1.21 -7.00
CA SER A 67 17.26 -1.50 -7.64
C SER A 67 18.47 -1.33 -6.71
N LEU A 68 18.27 -0.69 -5.55
CA LEU A 68 19.29 -0.55 -4.50
C LEU A 68 19.30 -1.72 -3.52
N LEU A 69 18.29 -2.59 -3.54
CA LEU A 69 18.16 -3.69 -2.59
C LEU A 69 19.02 -4.90 -3.00
N PRO A 70 19.65 -5.63 -2.06
CA PRO A 70 19.57 -5.43 -0.61
C PRO A 70 20.38 -4.21 -0.14
N LEU A 71 19.82 -3.43 0.79
CA LEU A 71 20.42 -2.19 1.28
C LEU A 71 20.43 -2.16 2.81
N THR A 72 21.56 -1.79 3.40
CA THR A 72 21.65 -1.55 4.85
C THR A 72 22.04 -0.12 5.14
N LEU A 73 21.21 0.60 5.89
CA LEU A 73 21.45 1.99 6.28
C LEU A 73 21.44 2.14 7.80
N THR A 74 22.19 3.11 8.30
CA THR A 74 21.94 3.68 9.62
C THR A 74 20.92 4.79 9.43
N LEU A 75 19.73 4.64 10.01
CA LEU A 75 18.68 5.65 9.98
C LEU A 75 18.73 6.50 11.25
N ASN A 76 19.01 7.78 11.11
CA ASN A 76 19.05 8.76 12.20
C ASN A 76 17.64 9.17 12.63
N ASP A 77 17.52 9.63 13.87
CA ASP A 77 16.25 10.09 14.43
C ASP A 77 16.04 11.57 14.19
N LEU A 78 15.02 11.92 13.41
CA LEU A 78 14.70 13.31 13.11
C LEU A 78 13.34 13.68 13.72
N PHE A 79 13.35 14.76 14.51
CA PHE A 79 12.21 15.30 15.25
C PHE A 79 11.45 14.29 16.13
N LYS A 80 12.06 13.13 16.44
CA LYS A 80 11.41 11.99 17.09
C LYS A 80 10.12 11.55 16.37
N ARG A 81 10.11 11.73 15.05
CA ARG A 81 8.98 11.49 14.15
C ARG A 81 9.35 10.49 13.05
N GLU A 82 10.53 10.67 12.47
CA GLU A 82 10.99 9.90 11.31
C GLU A 82 12.39 9.34 11.53
N LYS A 83 12.61 8.13 10.98
CA LYS A 83 13.94 7.56 10.82
C LYS A 83 14.40 7.83 9.40
N PHE A 84 15.51 8.55 9.22
CA PHE A 84 16.00 8.94 7.89
C PHE A 84 17.44 8.52 7.64
N GLY A 85 17.81 8.28 6.39
CA GLY A 85 19.18 8.01 5.99
C GLY A 85 19.45 8.29 4.52
N HIS A 86 20.71 8.56 4.20
CA HIS A 86 21.16 8.84 2.84
C HIS A 86 21.24 7.56 2.01
N LEU A 87 20.62 7.57 0.83
CA LEU A 87 20.80 6.53 -0.18
C LEU A 87 22.20 6.62 -0.81
N PRO A 88 22.74 5.50 -1.34
CA PRO A 88 24.06 5.49 -2.00
C PRO A 88 24.11 6.31 -3.30
N ARG A 89 22.95 6.65 -3.86
CA ARG A 89 22.79 7.55 -5.01
C ARG A 89 21.38 8.15 -5.02
N GLU A 90 21.20 9.20 -5.81
CA GLU A 90 19.85 9.66 -6.16
C GLU A 90 19.06 8.56 -6.86
N ILE A 91 17.77 8.53 -6.56
CA ILE A 91 16.76 7.77 -7.30
C ILE A 91 15.84 8.74 -8.04
N SER A 92 14.96 8.21 -8.91
CA SER A 92 13.95 8.97 -9.64
C SER A 92 13.23 9.97 -8.72
N LYS A 93 12.95 11.15 -9.28
CA LYS A 93 12.18 12.23 -8.61
C LYS A 93 10.75 12.28 -9.17
N GLU A 94 10.34 11.27 -9.93
CA GLU A 94 9.00 11.19 -10.49
C GLU A 94 7.98 10.69 -9.47
N GLY A 95 6.81 11.32 -9.47
CA GLY A 95 5.73 10.99 -8.56
C GLY A 95 5.14 12.25 -7.94
N LYS A 96 4.15 12.05 -7.08
CA LYS A 96 3.49 13.15 -6.39
C LYS A 96 4.35 13.60 -5.21
N HIS A 97 4.78 14.86 -5.26
CA HIS A 97 5.29 15.55 -4.07
C HIS A 97 4.12 15.90 -3.14
N THR A 98 4.26 15.57 -1.87
CA THR A 98 3.27 15.85 -0.83
C THR A 98 3.90 16.55 0.36
N HIS A 99 3.10 17.35 1.03
CA HIS A 99 3.46 18.07 2.26
C HIS A 99 2.91 17.40 3.51
N THR A 100 2.26 16.25 3.35
CA THR A 100 1.68 15.45 4.43
C THR A 100 2.19 14.03 4.34
N TYR A 101 2.32 13.40 5.50
CA TYR A 101 2.72 12.01 5.65
C TYR A 101 1.75 11.31 6.61
N ALA A 102 1.69 9.99 6.55
CA ALA A 102 0.96 9.16 7.48
C ALA A 102 1.90 8.25 8.26
N LEU A 103 1.40 7.72 9.39
CA LEU A 103 2.09 6.69 10.14
C LEU A 103 2.42 5.49 9.23
N GLY A 104 3.67 5.06 9.26
CA GLY A 104 4.20 3.95 8.46
C GLY A 104 4.68 4.34 7.07
N ASP A 105 4.52 5.59 6.63
CA ASP A 105 4.93 5.98 5.28
C ASP A 105 6.46 5.88 5.12
N ILE A 106 6.86 5.33 3.98
CA ILE A 106 8.23 5.33 3.48
C ILE A 106 8.28 6.37 2.37
N ALA A 107 9.17 7.35 2.47
CA ALA A 107 9.21 8.46 1.55
C ALA A 107 10.63 8.85 1.14
N TYR A 108 10.76 9.33 -0.09
CA TYR A 108 11.99 9.88 -0.65
C TYR A 108 11.98 11.40 -0.56
N TRP A 109 13.07 11.96 -0.03
CA TRP A 109 13.34 13.39 0.03
C TRP A 109 14.45 13.75 -0.96
N ALA A 110 14.01 14.19 -2.14
CA ALA A 110 14.84 14.44 -3.31
C ALA A 110 15.97 15.46 -3.15
N PRO A 111 15.92 16.47 -2.25
CA PRO A 111 17.06 17.36 -2.02
C PRO A 111 18.32 16.68 -1.46
N GLY A 112 18.21 15.54 -0.76
CA GLY A 112 19.28 14.95 0.07
C GLY A 112 19.63 13.49 -0.21
N PRO A 113 19.36 12.99 -1.43
CA PRO A 113 19.02 11.58 -1.70
C PRO A 113 18.51 10.76 -0.49
N ASP A 114 17.57 11.32 0.27
CA ASP A 114 17.21 10.80 1.59
C ASP A 114 16.01 9.86 1.53
N ILE A 115 16.06 8.75 2.26
CA ILE A 115 14.88 7.96 2.58
C ILE A 115 14.45 8.25 4.01
N ALA A 116 13.16 8.44 4.24
CA ALA A 116 12.56 8.64 5.55
C ALA A 116 11.43 7.62 5.81
N ILE A 117 11.33 7.17 7.05
CA ILE A 117 10.25 6.30 7.53
C ILE A 117 9.57 6.97 8.71
N TYR A 118 8.30 7.31 8.54
CA TYR A 118 7.49 8.01 9.56
C TYR A 118 6.91 7.01 10.56
N TYR A 119 7.43 6.99 11.79
CA TYR A 119 7.00 6.08 12.84
C TYR A 119 6.13 6.76 13.91
N ARG A 120 5.98 8.09 13.83
CA ARG A 120 5.04 8.90 14.62
C ARG A 120 4.49 10.03 13.75
N HIS A 121 3.43 10.66 14.22
CA HIS A 121 2.88 11.88 13.62
C HIS A 121 2.92 13.01 14.65
N ASP A 122 3.47 14.15 14.27
CA ASP A 122 3.60 15.34 15.14
C ASP A 122 2.63 16.47 14.78
N GLY A 123 1.94 16.37 13.65
CA GLY A 123 0.98 17.38 13.18
C GLY A 123 1.58 18.40 12.22
N GLU A 124 2.90 18.37 12.05
CA GLU A 124 3.61 19.30 11.18
C GLU A 124 3.52 18.90 9.70
N ARG A 125 3.71 19.90 8.83
CA ARG A 125 3.79 19.69 7.37
C ARG A 125 5.24 19.58 6.93
N ILE A 126 5.45 18.85 5.83
CA ILE A 126 6.75 18.78 5.16
C ILE A 126 6.96 20.07 4.35
N PRO A 127 8.11 20.75 4.46
CA PRO A 127 8.42 21.96 3.69
C PRO A 127 8.63 21.66 2.20
N ASP A 128 8.74 22.70 1.39
CA ASP A 128 9.10 22.57 -0.04
C ASP A 128 10.47 21.87 -0.21
N PRO A 129 10.62 20.99 -1.22
CA PRO A 129 9.67 20.67 -2.29
C PRO A 129 8.65 19.56 -1.95
N GLY A 130 8.51 19.16 -0.69
CA GLY A 130 7.72 18.00 -0.29
C GLY A 130 8.43 16.66 -0.53
N ILE A 131 7.86 15.59 0.00
CA ILE A 131 8.35 14.21 -0.12
C ILE A 131 7.58 13.44 -1.20
N ILE A 132 8.21 12.41 -1.76
CA ILE A 132 7.53 11.41 -2.60
C ILE A 132 7.28 10.18 -1.73
N VAL A 133 6.02 9.87 -1.43
CA VAL A 133 5.69 8.62 -0.71
C VAL A 133 5.86 7.45 -1.67
N ILE A 134 6.69 6.49 -1.31
CA ILE A 134 7.05 5.33 -2.15
C ILE A 134 6.57 4.01 -1.57
N GLY A 135 6.08 4.00 -0.34
CA GLY A 135 5.61 2.78 0.31
C GLY A 135 5.05 3.02 1.69
N LYS A 136 4.64 1.92 2.31
CA LYS A 136 4.07 1.92 3.65
C LYS A 136 4.45 0.65 4.40
N ILE A 137 4.91 0.82 5.63
CA ILE A 137 5.14 -0.28 6.57
C ILE A 137 3.80 -0.85 7.04
N GLY A 138 3.76 -2.17 7.22
CA GLY A 138 2.63 -2.86 7.83
C GLY A 138 2.43 -2.54 9.32
N PRO A 139 1.70 -3.38 10.06
CA PRO A 139 1.27 -3.10 11.44
C PRO A 139 2.39 -2.94 12.49
N ALA A 140 3.66 -3.17 12.16
CA ALA A 140 4.77 -3.27 13.10
C ALA A 140 5.73 -2.07 13.06
N VAL A 141 5.25 -0.89 12.65
CA VAL A 141 6.06 0.33 12.53
C VAL A 141 6.65 0.78 13.88
N GLU A 142 6.03 0.43 15.01
CA GLU A 142 6.54 0.77 16.35
C GLU A 142 7.92 0.16 16.64
N ALA A 143 8.36 -0.85 15.88
CA ALA A 143 9.73 -1.37 15.96
C ALA A 143 10.80 -0.30 15.67
N LEU A 144 10.45 0.77 14.95
CA LEU A 144 11.30 1.92 14.67
C LEU A 144 11.23 3.01 15.75
N ASN A 145 10.28 2.93 16.69
CA ASN A 145 10.15 3.87 17.80
C ASN A 145 11.17 3.56 18.91
N VAL A 146 12.45 3.68 18.56
CA VAL A 146 13.59 3.54 19.47
C VAL A 146 14.34 4.87 19.53
N PRO A 147 14.94 5.25 20.68
CA PRO A 147 15.73 6.46 20.78
C PRO A 147 16.94 6.46 19.84
N GLY A 148 17.18 7.57 19.14
CA GLY A 148 18.39 7.76 18.35
C GLY A 148 18.44 6.93 17.06
N ALA A 149 19.65 6.79 16.52
CA ALA A 149 19.87 6.12 15.25
C ALA A 149 19.67 4.60 15.37
N VAL A 150 19.18 3.97 14.31
CA VAL A 150 18.96 2.52 14.22
C VAL A 150 19.47 1.98 12.90
N ARG A 151 20.17 0.84 12.94
CA ARG A 151 20.60 0.14 11.73
C ARG A 151 19.44 -0.69 11.17
N VAL A 152 19.15 -0.52 9.89
CA VAL A 152 18.05 -1.20 9.18
C VAL A 152 18.57 -1.85 7.91
N THR A 153 18.33 -3.15 7.75
CA THR A 153 18.58 -3.89 6.51
C THR A 153 17.26 -4.08 5.77
N MET A 154 17.24 -3.77 4.48
CA MET A 154 16.08 -3.81 3.59
C MET A 154 16.33 -4.78 2.45
N ASP A 155 15.40 -5.70 2.22
CA ASP A 155 15.50 -6.72 1.19
C ASP A 155 14.14 -6.98 0.51
N MET A 156 14.15 -7.47 -0.72
CA MET A 156 12.96 -8.03 -1.36
C MET A 156 12.43 -9.24 -0.57
N VAL A 157 11.10 -9.33 -0.45
CA VAL A 157 10.43 -10.57 -0.02
C VAL A 157 10.61 -11.60 -1.15
N LYS A 158 10.96 -12.83 -0.78
CA LYS A 158 11.16 -13.96 -1.71
C LYS A 158 9.94 -14.87 -1.72
#